data_AF-A0A7K3GC24-F1
#
_entry.id   AF-A0A7K3GC24-F1
#
_cell.length_a   1.000
_cell.length_b   1.000
_cell.length_c   1.000
_cell.angle_alpha   90.00
_cell.angle_beta   90.00
_cell.angle_gamma   90.00
#
_symmetry.space_group_name_H-M   'P 1'
#
loop_
_entity.id
_entity.type
_entity.pdbx_description
1 polymer ?
#
loop_
_entity_poly.entity_id
_entity_poly.type
_entity_poly.pdbx_seq_one_letter_code
_entity_poly.pdbx_strand_id
1 'polypeptide(L)' 'MTETLDAPIAAIADAVNAFSDLGEFYRASREAESRVTADMRAARQKRVLDLKGQGLTWRQIGELLGGVTPQRAEQISRGV' A
#
# COMPACT_ATOMS: atom_id res chain seq x y z
N MET A 1 5.72 -1.74 -19.09
CA MET A 1 5.46 -3.08 -18.53
C MET A 1 4.71 -2.89 -17.23
N THR A 2 3.41 -3.16 -17.20
CA THR A 2 2.69 -3.40 -15.95
C THR A 2 3.07 -4.80 -15.54
N GLU A 3 4.13 -4.94 -14.75
CA GLU A 3 4.37 -6.18 -14.03
C GLU A 3 3.16 -6.39 -13.13
N THR A 4 2.36 -7.41 -13.43
CA THR A 4 1.11 -7.66 -12.70
C THR A 4 1.43 -8.01 -11.26
N LEU A 5 0.62 -7.53 -10.31
CA LEU A 5 0.80 -7.87 -8.88
C LEU A 5 0.37 -9.31 -8.56
N ASP A 6 -0.19 -10.04 -9.53
CA ASP A 6 -0.73 -11.38 -9.33
C ASP A 6 0.34 -12.38 -8.86
N ALA A 7 1.52 -12.40 -9.49
CA ALA A 7 2.60 -13.32 -9.11
C ALA A 7 3.12 -13.11 -7.67
N PRO A 8 3.48 -11.88 -7.23
CA PRO A 8 3.91 -11.67 -5.85
C PRO A 8 2.79 -11.88 -4.83
N ILE A 9 1.52 -11.57 -5.16
CA ILE A 9 0.38 -11.85 -4.28
C ILE A 9 0.20 -13.37 -4.12
N ALA A 10 0.28 -14.13 -5.21
CA ALA A 10 0.21 -15.59 -5.17
C ALA A 10 1.35 -16.19 -4.32
N ALA A 11 2.57 -15.68 -4.45
CA ALA A 11 3.71 -16.14 -3.65
C ALA A 11 3.49 -15.94 -2.14
N ILE A 12 2.88 -14.82 -1.72
CA ILE A 12 2.52 -14.59 -0.32
C ILE A 12 1.44 -15.56 0.13
N ALA A 13 0.41 -15.77 -0.69
CA ALA A 13 -0.67 -16.71 -0.39
C ALA A 13 -0.16 -18.15 -0.26
N ASP A 14 0.73 -18.59 -1.16
CA ASP A 14 1.34 -19.91 -1.12
C ASP A 14 2.20 -20.10 0.13
N ALA A 15 3.00 -19.10 0.50
CA ALA A 15 3.80 -19.12 1.72
C ALA A 15 2.94 -19.25 2.99
N VAL A 16 1.78 -18.59 3.02
CA VAL A 16 0.82 -18.69 4.14
C VAL A 16 0.08 -20.04 4.10
N ASN A 17 -0.28 -20.55 2.93
CA ASN A 17 -0.96 -21.84 2.80
C ASN A 17 -0.06 -23.05 3.15
N ALA A 18 1.26 -22.86 3.17
CA ALA A 18 2.21 -23.91 3.55
C ALA A 18 2.15 -24.28 5.05
N PHE A 19 1.56 -23.44 5.91
CA PHE A 19 1.39 -23.74 7.33
C PHE A 19 0.32 -24.82 7.53
N SER A 20 0.74 -25.96 8.09
CA SER A 20 -0.16 -27.10 8.35
C SER A 20 -1.04 -26.91 9.60
N ASP A 21 -0.56 -26.12 10.56
CA ASP A 21 -1.33 -25.76 11.75
C ASP A 21 -2.30 -24.59 11.45
N LEU A 22 -3.57 -24.76 11.78
CA LEU A 22 -4.61 -23.77 11.50
C LEU A 22 -4.41 -22.46 12.30
N GLY A 23 -3.86 -22.55 13.51
CA GLY A 23 -3.57 -21.38 14.35
C GLY A 23 -2.37 -20.58 13.84
N GLU A 24 -1.32 -21.26 13.35
CA GLU A 24 -0.18 -20.65 12.67
C GLU A 24 -0.59 -20.03 11.34
N PHE A 25 -1.38 -20.73 10.53
CA PHE A 25 -1.97 -20.20 9.30
C PHE A 25 -2.68 -18.86 9.57
N TYR A 26 -3.59 -18.84 10.55
CA TYR A 26 -4.36 -17.63 10.85
C TYR A 26 -3.45 -16.48 11.29
N ARG A 27 -2.49 -16.72 12.18
CA ARG A 27 -1.56 -15.68 12.65
C ARG A 27 -0.67 -15.17 11.52
N ALA A 28 -0.10 -16.05 10.71
CA ALA A 28 0.75 -15.69 9.59
C ALA A 28 -0.01 -14.90 8.52
N SER A 29 -1.25 -15.29 8.21
CA SER A 29 -2.10 -14.57 7.24
C SER A 29 -2.36 -13.13 7.69
N ARG A 30 -2.69 -12.92 8.97
CA ARG A 30 -2.96 -11.59 9.55
C ARG A 30 -1.70 -10.74 9.63
N GLU A 31 -0.55 -11.34 9.95
CA GLU A 31 0.73 -10.65 9.92
C GLU A 31 1.08 -10.19 8.50
N ALA A 32 0.97 -11.07 7.51
CA ALA A 32 1.24 -10.75 6.12
C ALA A 32 0.35 -9.60 5.61
N GLU A 33 -0.96 -9.68 5.87
CA GLU A 33 -1.91 -8.61 5.52
C GLU A 33 -1.55 -7.27 6.17
N SER A 34 -1.20 -7.28 7.46
CA SER A 34 -0.80 -6.09 8.20
C SER A 34 0.46 -5.44 7.60
N ARG A 35 1.49 -6.25 7.31
CA ARG A 35 2.76 -5.79 6.74
C ARG A 35 2.58 -5.22 5.34
N VAL A 36 1.87 -5.94 4.45
CA VAL A 36 1.56 -5.45 3.10
C VAL A 36 0.79 -4.13 3.17
N THR A 37 -0.19 -4.02 4.06
CA THR A 37 -0.96 -2.78 4.24
C THR A 37 -0.08 -1.62 4.70
N ALA A 38 0.80 -1.85 5.67
CA ALA A 38 1.74 -0.85 6.17
C ALA A 38 2.71 -0.38 5.07
N ASP A 39 3.28 -1.30 4.32
CA ASP A 39 4.23 -1.01 3.23
C ASP A 39 3.54 -0.23 2.10
N MET A 40 2.31 -0.60 1.73
CA MET A 40 1.54 0.13 0.71
C MET A 40 1.12 1.53 1.19
N ARG A 41 0.89 1.72 2.48
CA ARG A 41 0.66 3.06 3.06
C ARG A 41 1.94 3.90 2.97
N ALA A 42 3.09 3.36 3.36
CA ALA A 42 4.38 4.04 3.28
C ALA A 42 4.75 4.40 1.83
N ALA A 43 4.51 3.51 0.88
CA ALA A 43 4.74 3.76 -0.54
C ALA A 43 3.90 4.94 -1.07
N ARG A 44 2.61 4.98 -0.72
CA ARG A 44 1.71 6.09 -1.07
C ARG A 44 2.15 7.41 -0.42
N GLN A 45 2.49 7.38 0.87
CA GLN A 45 3.00 8.55 1.58
C GLN A 45 4.25 9.12 0.91
N LYS A 46 5.25 8.26 0.62
CA LYS A 46 6.47 8.66 -0.07
C LYS A 46 6.16 9.33 -1.41
N ARG A 47 5.30 8.71 -2.22
CA ARG A 47 4.91 9.27 -3.53
C ARG A 47 4.26 10.64 -3.40
N VAL A 48 3.41 10.85 -2.40
CA VAL A 48 2.79 12.15 -2.14
C VAL A 48 3.81 13.21 -1.72
N LEU A 49 4.76 12.85 -0.86
CA LEU A 49 5.83 13.75 -0.44
C LEU A 49 6.74 14.12 -1.61
N ASP A 50 7.08 13.16 -2.48
CA ASP A 50 7.87 13.42 -3.70
C ASP A 50 7.16 14.40 -4.63
N LEU A 51 5.86 14.22 -4.87
CA LEU A 51 5.04 15.15 -5.66
C LEU A 51 4.96 16.54 -5.01
N LYS A 52 4.84 16.57 -3.68
CA LYS A 52 4.83 17.83 -2.94
C LYS A 52 6.17 18.56 -3.05
N GLY A 53 7.29 17.85 -3.01
CA GLY A 53 8.64 18.37 -3.21
C GLY A 53 8.89 18.92 -4.61
N GLN A 54 8.15 18.44 -5.61
CA GLN A 54 8.14 18.99 -6.98
C GLN A 54 7.30 20.28 -7.11
N GLY A 55 6.75 20.79 -6.00
CA GLY A 55 5.99 22.05 -5.98
C GLY A 55 4.49 21.90 -6.29
N LEU A 56 3.96 20.67 -6.43
CA LEU A 56 2.54 20.48 -6.70
C LEU A 56 1.67 20.91 -5.52
N THR A 57 0.49 21.42 -5.84
CA THR A 57 -0.57 21.71 -4.86
C THR A 57 -1.30 20.42 -4.46
N TRP A 58 -1.92 20.40 -3.28
CA TRP A 58 -2.70 19.25 -2.82
C TRP A 58 -3.83 18.87 -3.76
N ARG A 59 -4.42 19.85 -4.46
CA ARG A 59 -5.42 19.61 -5.50
C ARG A 59 -4.83 18.81 -6.67
N GLN A 60 -3.71 19.25 -7.22
CA GLN A 60 -3.06 18.54 -8.33
C GLN A 60 -2.62 17.13 -7.92
N ILE A 61 -2.11 16.97 -6.70
CA ILE A 61 -1.75 15.65 -6.16
C ILE A 61 -3.01 14.77 -6.04
N GLY A 62 -4.12 15.30 -5.53
CA GLY A 62 -5.38 14.58 -5.42
C GLY A 62 -5.87 14.02 -6.76
N GLU A 63 -5.82 14.84 -7.82
CA GLU A 63 -6.15 14.41 -9.18
C GLU A 63 -5.22 13.25 -9.65
N LEU A 64 -3.91 13.39 -9.45
CA LEU A 64 -2.92 12.38 -9.85
C LEU A 64 -3.05 11.05 -9.11
N LEU A 65 -3.61 11.05 -7.89
CA LEU A 65 -3.83 9.84 -7.09
C LEU A 65 -5.13 9.09 -7.43
N GLY A 66 -5.81 9.46 -8.53
CA GLY A 66 -7.09 8.88 -8.92
C GLY A 66 -8.29 9.70 -8.46
N GLY A 67 -8.15 11.03 -8.43
CA GLY A 67 -9.26 11.95 -8.14
C GLY A 67 -9.67 12.03 -6.67
N VAL A 68 -8.72 11.85 -5.75
CA VAL A 68 -9.00 12.05 -4.32
C VAL A 68 -9.03 13.54 -3.97
N THR A 69 -9.73 13.89 -2.89
CA THR A 69 -9.82 15.28 -2.45
C THR A 69 -8.44 15.82 -2.02
N PRO A 70 -8.22 17.16 -2.09
CA PRO A 70 -6.98 17.77 -1.60
C PRO A 70 -6.67 17.41 -0.13
N GLN A 71 -7.70 17.34 0.71
CA GLN A 71 -7.57 16.95 2.12
C GLN A 71 -7.12 15.49 2.25
N ARG A 72 -7.63 14.58 1.39
CA ARG A 72 -7.20 13.19 1.39
C ARG A 72 -5.74 13.05 0.95
N ALA A 73 -5.32 13.79 -0.07
CA ALA A 73 -3.92 13.84 -0.49
C ALA A 73 -3.00 14.31 0.65
N GLU A 74 -3.40 15.34 1.39
CA GLU A 74 -2.66 15.81 2.56
C GLU A 74 -2.58 14.75 3.68
N GLN A 75 -3.69 14.07 3.99
CA GLN A 75 -3.69 12.99 4.99
C GLN A 75 -2.72 11.86 4.63
N ILE A 76 -2.69 11.46 3.35
CA ILE A 76 -1.76 10.44 2.86
C ILE A 76 -0.30 10.88 3.07
N SER A 77 0.02 12.17 2.88
CA SER A 77 1.37 12.69 3.16
C SER A 77 1.81 12.53 4.62
N ARG A 78 0.83 12.47 5.53
CA ARG A 78 1.03 12.25 6.97
C ARG A 78 0.99 10.78 7.37
N GLY A 79 0.81 9.87 6.40
CA GLY A 79 0.74 8.43 6.64
C GLY A 79 -0.61 7.95 7.18
N VAL A 80 -1.69 8.70 6.96
CA VAL A 80 -3.03 8.39 7.49
C VAL A 80 -3.94 7.83 6.40
#